data_AF-A0A1U9LJS7-F1
#
_entry.id   AF-A0A1U9LJS7-F1
#
_cell.length_a   1.000
_cell.length_b   1.000
_cell.length_c   1.000
_cell.angle_alpha   90.00
_cell.angle_beta   90.00
_cell.angle_gamma   90.00
#
_symmetry.space_group_name_H-M   'P 1'
#
loop_
_entity.id
_entity.type
_entity.pdbx_description
1 polymer ?
#
loop_
_entity_poly.entity_id
_entity_poly.type
_entity_poly.pdbx_seq_one_letter_code
_entity_poly.pdbx_strand_id
1 'polypeptide(L)'
;MADHNGMSDGHLDIGGREFAIGLTWGLIQRARAKETARKMAQESGHDLFCLNTSLEDGASAQCGMGTTENGQKSKMPPLATAILQKVGSLNLLACLRTDRNDDEFYLVAIQEGAILSGYDGIVEGHQAARKTLDNLLSADSVWDDVYISDEFNDGSLNALTNSEDTEITVTSLIDLLGVERRFRITLQGTNGSGLQNYILLGLIGCVILGGIYTVYHRHVEAERKARELQEMRNRQKLHKKVGIIIPLPVFPWEGIVHGIYPIDACIQAIKQTPIILAGWETKNVTCQPVQDSDPTDNKWEIVSTISRTYGKISWLSYQFNRTGIHFSIRESGKNIVAARPISFQFPKVNVMGHDVKTADTVSVRRYLIENVQEKGVGLTQDTIVGTTFRKPGLHGKADKFSIEKHVSFSFNTALDPVTLYPYLAALPALRAEEVIFDPEKWEWRVSGTAYERLPIPTVVGVTFRQETLAEHKTKFAAEIQPEDEKNKKGARTSPAPMGNKAREASDAP
;
A
#
# COMPACT_ATOMS: atom_id res chain seq x y z
N MET A 1 44.80 0.43 -7.96
CA MET A 1 45.14 -0.99 -7.79
C MET A 1 46.29 -1.05 -6.80
N ALA A 2 45.96 -1.28 -5.52
CA ALA A 2 46.94 -1.48 -4.46
C ALA A 2 47.05 -2.99 -4.24
N ASP A 3 48.19 -3.58 -4.59
CA ASP A 3 48.52 -4.97 -4.30
C ASP A 3 48.87 -5.10 -2.81
N HIS A 4 47.86 -5.34 -1.97
CA HIS A 4 48.07 -5.74 -0.58
C HIS A 4 48.22 -7.27 -0.52
N ASN A 5 49.46 -7.73 -0.66
CA ASN A 5 49.84 -9.15 -0.68
C ASN A 5 50.29 -9.62 0.72
N GLY A 6 49.36 -9.57 1.69
CA GLY A 6 49.62 -9.92 3.08
C GLY A 6 48.34 -10.18 3.88
N MET A 7 47.46 -11.07 3.40
CA MET A 7 46.33 -11.54 4.20
C MET A 7 46.52 -13.04 4.47
N SER A 8 47.28 -13.39 5.51
CA SER A 8 47.39 -14.78 5.93
C SER A 8 46.21 -15.24 6.80
N ASP A 9 45.24 -14.36 7.09
CA ASP A 9 44.09 -14.74 7.88
C ASP A 9 42.77 -14.12 7.41
N GLY A 10 41.89 -14.95 6.87
CA GLY A 10 40.56 -14.59 6.36
C GLY A 10 39.46 -14.66 7.42
N HIS A 11 39.81 -14.81 8.69
CA HIS A 11 38.87 -14.70 9.80
C HIS A 11 39.40 -13.77 10.89
N LEU A 12 38.49 -13.26 11.72
CA LEU A 12 38.80 -12.41 12.87
C LEU A 12 37.98 -12.92 14.08
N ASP A 13 38.61 -13.07 15.24
CA ASP A 13 37.92 -13.39 16.50
C ASP A 13 37.60 -12.08 17.22
N ILE A 14 36.32 -11.89 17.54
CA ILE A 14 35.80 -10.69 18.21
C ILE A 14 34.94 -11.14 19.38
N GLY A 15 35.41 -10.92 20.60
CA GLY A 15 34.68 -11.32 21.81
C GLY A 15 34.42 -12.83 21.91
N GLY A 16 35.32 -13.67 21.41
CA GLY A 16 35.23 -15.14 21.45
C GLY A 16 34.32 -15.73 20.37
N ARG A 17 34.16 -15.03 19.24
CA ARG A 17 33.42 -15.48 18.06
C ARG A 17 34.20 -15.19 16.80
N GLU A 18 34.33 -16.21 15.95
CA GLU A 18 34.98 -16.09 14.64
C GLU A 18 34.03 -15.48 13.59
N PHE A 19 34.51 -14.46 12.90
CA PHE A 19 33.86 -13.83 11.74
C PHE A 19 34.73 -13.97 10.50
N ALA A 20 34.11 -14.09 9.33
CA ALA A 20 34.83 -14.09 8.06
C ALA A 20 35.09 -12.65 7.60
N ILE A 21 36.32 -12.38 7.17
CA ILE A 21 36.79 -11.10 6.63
C ILE A 21 37.54 -11.37 5.31
N GLY A 22 37.80 -10.34 4.51
CA GLY A 22 38.55 -10.52 3.26
C GLY A 22 37.73 -11.23 2.19
N LEU A 23 36.40 -11.09 2.18
CA LEU A 23 35.58 -11.71 1.16
C LEU A 23 35.67 -10.93 -0.16
N THR A 24 35.65 -11.67 -1.27
CA THR A 24 35.53 -11.06 -2.59
C THR A 24 34.06 -10.84 -2.90
N TRP A 25 33.65 -9.57 -2.98
CA TRP A 25 32.26 -9.19 -3.19
C TRP A 25 31.93 -8.97 -4.67
N GLY A 26 30.80 -9.48 -5.14
CA GLY A 26 30.34 -9.32 -6.52
C GLY A 26 28.84 -9.13 -6.62
N LEU A 27 28.40 -8.19 -7.46
CA LEU A 27 26.97 -7.96 -7.73
C LEU A 27 26.39 -9.05 -8.62
N ILE A 28 25.19 -9.51 -8.29
CA ILE A 28 24.46 -10.54 -9.02
C ILE A 28 22.97 -10.19 -9.09
N GLN A 29 22.28 -10.74 -10.08
CA GLN A 29 20.82 -10.62 -10.14
C GLN A 29 20.16 -11.44 -9.01
N ARG A 30 19.12 -10.87 -8.39
CA ARG A 30 18.39 -11.55 -7.30
C ARG A 30 17.69 -12.82 -7.77
N ALA A 31 17.25 -12.85 -9.03
CA ALA A 31 16.70 -14.04 -9.65
C ALA A 31 17.76 -15.15 -9.69
N ARG A 32 17.50 -16.27 -9.01
CA ARG A 32 18.43 -17.41 -8.86
C ARG A 32 19.77 -17.04 -8.21
N ALA A 33 19.81 -16.00 -7.36
CA ALA A 33 21.03 -15.50 -6.71
C ALA A 33 21.90 -16.59 -6.07
N LYS A 34 21.28 -17.60 -5.44
CA LYS A 34 22.01 -18.73 -4.83
C LYS A 34 22.75 -19.60 -5.82
N GLU A 35 22.17 -19.86 -6.98
CA GLU A 35 22.80 -20.67 -8.03
C GLU A 35 23.94 -19.88 -8.69
N THR A 36 23.68 -18.60 -8.99
CA THR A 36 24.67 -17.68 -9.56
C THR A 36 25.87 -17.48 -8.62
N ALA A 37 25.63 -17.20 -7.34
CA ALA A 37 26.69 -17.02 -6.35
C ALA A 37 27.55 -18.28 -6.17
N ARG A 38 26.92 -19.47 -6.14
CA ARG A 38 27.65 -20.74 -6.08
C ARG A 38 28.54 -20.91 -7.30
N LYS A 39 28.01 -20.63 -8.49
CA LYS A 39 28.73 -20.78 -9.75
C LYS A 39 29.90 -19.80 -9.82
N MET A 40 29.70 -18.53 -9.47
CA MET A 40 30.76 -17.52 -9.44
C MET A 40 31.87 -17.88 -8.45
N ALA A 41 31.52 -18.39 -7.26
CA ALA A 41 32.50 -18.86 -6.30
C ALA A 41 33.34 -20.02 -6.88
N GLN A 42 32.70 -21.02 -7.50
CA GLN A 42 33.41 -22.14 -8.14
C GLN A 42 34.32 -21.70 -9.30
N GLU A 43 33.85 -20.79 -10.15
CA GLU A 43 34.61 -20.28 -11.29
C GLU A 43 35.83 -19.45 -10.85
N SER A 44 35.72 -18.79 -9.70
CA SER A 44 36.78 -17.94 -9.13
C SER A 44 37.71 -18.71 -8.17
N GLY A 45 37.54 -20.03 -8.04
CA GLY A 45 38.36 -20.88 -7.16
C GLY A 45 38.01 -20.81 -5.67
N HIS A 46 36.88 -20.22 -5.31
CA HIS A 46 36.37 -20.13 -3.94
C HIS A 46 35.49 -21.34 -3.59
N ASP A 47 35.63 -21.87 -2.37
CA ASP A 47 34.85 -23.02 -1.88
C ASP A 47 33.72 -22.62 -0.91
N LEU A 48 33.65 -21.34 -0.53
CA LEU A 48 32.60 -20.75 0.29
C LEU A 48 31.95 -19.57 -0.40
N PHE A 49 30.66 -19.37 -0.15
CA PHE A 49 29.92 -18.18 -0.60
C PHE A 49 28.84 -17.76 0.41
N CYS A 50 28.51 -16.47 0.47
CA CYS A 50 27.36 -15.93 1.17
C CYS A 50 26.54 -15.02 0.23
N LEU A 51 25.35 -14.64 0.68
CA LEU A 51 24.44 -13.77 -0.05
C LEU A 51 24.02 -12.60 0.83
N ASN A 52 24.33 -11.39 0.38
CA ASN A 52 23.77 -10.16 0.90
C ASN A 52 22.58 -9.75 0.02
N THR A 53 21.42 -9.57 0.64
CA THR A 53 20.18 -9.16 -0.02
C THR A 53 19.64 -7.83 0.51
N SER A 54 20.49 -7.07 1.19
CA SER A 54 20.15 -5.79 1.84
C SER A 54 20.36 -4.58 0.92
N LEU A 55 20.45 -4.78 -0.40
CA LEU A 55 20.64 -3.70 -1.37
C LEU A 55 19.33 -2.90 -1.57
N GLU A 56 19.47 -1.60 -1.79
CA GLU A 56 18.33 -0.66 -1.90
C GLU A 56 17.43 -0.96 -3.11
N ASP A 57 18.03 -1.36 -4.24
CA ASP A 57 17.32 -1.55 -5.52
C ASP A 57 16.28 -2.70 -5.51
N GLY A 58 16.34 -3.59 -4.51
CA GLY A 58 15.48 -4.76 -4.36
C GLY A 58 15.58 -5.82 -5.46
N ALA A 59 16.23 -5.52 -6.59
CA ALA A 59 16.35 -6.35 -7.78
C ALA A 59 17.70 -7.05 -7.89
N SER A 60 18.72 -6.53 -7.21
CA SER A 60 20.06 -7.09 -7.13
C SER A 60 20.30 -7.79 -5.79
N ALA A 61 21.32 -8.62 -5.77
CA ALA A 61 21.92 -9.19 -4.57
C ALA A 61 23.43 -9.09 -4.73
N GLN A 62 24.15 -9.25 -3.63
CA GLN A 62 25.60 -9.32 -3.67
C GLN A 62 26.05 -10.67 -3.12
N CYS A 63 27.01 -11.29 -3.78
CA CYS A 63 27.65 -12.49 -3.30
C CYS A 63 29.00 -12.15 -2.69
N GLY A 64 29.27 -12.68 -1.49
CA GLY A 64 30.59 -12.66 -0.89
C GLY A 64 31.21 -14.03 -1.06
N MET A 65 32.42 -14.09 -1.63
CA MET A 65 33.12 -15.33 -1.94
C MET A 65 34.33 -15.47 -1.03
N GLY A 66 34.52 -16.69 -0.51
CA GLY A 66 35.53 -17.00 0.49
C GLY A 66 36.22 -18.34 0.23
N THR A 67 37.36 -18.56 0.88
CA THR A 67 38.14 -19.79 0.78
C THR A 67 38.47 -20.37 2.15
N THR A 68 38.32 -21.68 2.31
CA THR A 68 38.77 -22.40 3.51
C THR A 68 40.28 -22.37 3.70
N GLU A 69 41.05 -22.14 2.62
CA GLU A 69 42.51 -21.99 2.68
C GLU A 69 42.93 -20.78 3.53
N ASN A 70 42.08 -19.74 3.60
CA ASN A 70 42.30 -18.54 4.40
C ASN A 70 41.69 -18.67 5.82
N GLY A 71 41.40 -19.88 6.29
CA GLY A 71 40.85 -20.12 7.64
C GLY A 71 39.34 -19.87 7.78
N GLN A 72 38.65 -19.48 6.70
CA GLN A 72 37.20 -19.29 6.71
C GLN A 72 36.47 -20.65 6.78
N LYS A 73 35.31 -20.70 7.44
CA LYS A 73 34.55 -21.95 7.63
C LYS A 73 33.10 -21.81 7.19
N SER A 74 32.50 -22.92 6.77
CA SER A 74 31.06 -22.99 6.53
C SER A 74 30.29 -22.63 7.81
N LYS A 75 29.20 -21.86 7.65
CA LYS A 75 28.37 -21.25 8.71
C LYS A 75 29.01 -20.09 9.47
N MET A 76 30.24 -19.69 9.15
CA MET A 76 30.86 -18.49 9.72
C MET A 76 30.12 -17.23 9.19
N PRO A 77 29.76 -16.27 10.06
CA PRO A 77 29.14 -15.02 9.63
C PRO A 77 30.18 -14.07 9.02
N PRO A 78 29.93 -13.44 7.85
CA PRO A 78 30.78 -12.36 7.34
C PRO A 78 30.68 -11.11 8.20
N LEU A 79 31.82 -10.54 8.60
CA LEU A 79 31.90 -9.38 9.48
C LEU A 79 31.21 -8.15 8.89
N ALA A 80 31.49 -7.84 7.61
CA ALA A 80 30.84 -6.75 6.88
C ALA A 80 29.30 -6.85 6.93
N THR A 81 28.75 -8.06 6.75
CA THR A 81 27.28 -8.26 6.82
C THR A 81 26.73 -8.24 8.23
N ALA A 82 27.53 -8.62 9.23
CA ALA A 82 27.15 -8.55 10.64
C ALA A 82 27.04 -7.09 11.10
N ILE A 83 28.01 -6.26 10.70
CA ILE A 83 28.00 -4.82 10.93
C ILE A 83 26.79 -4.17 10.25
N LEU A 84 26.56 -4.47 8.96
CA LEU A 84 25.40 -3.97 8.21
C LEU A 84 24.06 -4.32 8.88
N GLN A 85 23.91 -5.56 9.36
CA GLN A 85 22.69 -6.01 10.06
C GLN A 85 22.48 -5.31 11.40
N LYS A 86 23.56 -4.88 12.05
CA LYS A 86 23.54 -4.31 13.38
C LYS A 86 23.23 -2.82 13.35
N VAL A 87 23.92 -2.09 12.46
CA VAL A 87 23.73 -0.65 12.28
C VAL A 87 22.42 -0.36 11.55
N GLY A 88 22.10 -1.13 10.50
CA GLY A 88 20.88 -0.95 9.71
C GLY A 88 20.95 0.19 8.69
N SER A 89 22.11 0.82 8.54
CA SER A 89 22.39 1.88 7.57
C SER A 89 22.92 1.33 6.25
N LEU A 90 22.52 1.94 5.13
CA LEU A 90 22.90 1.49 3.78
C LEU A 90 24.19 2.14 3.28
N ASN A 91 24.57 3.32 3.79
CA ASN A 91 25.83 3.99 3.49
C ASN A 91 26.69 4.10 4.75
N LEU A 92 27.58 3.13 4.91
CA LEU A 92 28.33 2.92 6.14
C LEU A 92 29.83 2.78 5.86
N LEU A 93 30.64 3.52 6.62
CA LEU A 93 32.09 3.36 6.65
C LEU A 93 32.53 2.98 8.06
N ALA A 94 33.30 1.90 8.21
CA ALA A 94 33.87 1.54 9.50
C ALA A 94 35.37 1.24 9.39
N CYS A 95 36.17 1.81 10.30
CA CYS A 95 37.61 1.57 10.43
C CYS A 95 37.94 1.38 11.92
N LEU A 96 38.00 0.13 12.35
CA LEU A 96 38.02 -0.27 13.76
C LEU A 96 39.26 -1.09 14.09
N ARG A 97 39.99 -0.73 15.15
CA ARG A 97 41.12 -1.47 15.68
C ARG A 97 40.72 -2.90 16.04
N THR A 98 41.57 -3.86 15.69
CA THR A 98 41.38 -5.27 16.01
C THR A 98 41.99 -5.64 17.36
N ASP A 99 41.53 -6.75 17.91
CA ASP A 99 41.97 -7.31 19.19
C ASP A 99 43.34 -8.01 19.08
N ARG A 100 43.85 -8.19 17.85
CA ARG A 100 45.00 -9.05 17.54
C ARG A 100 46.32 -8.34 17.70
N ASN A 101 46.37 -7.08 17.29
CA ASN A 101 47.57 -6.28 17.24
C ASN A 101 47.20 -4.80 17.38
N ASP A 102 48.02 -4.05 18.10
CA ASP A 102 47.78 -2.62 18.38
C ASP A 102 47.81 -1.76 17.10
N ASP A 103 48.36 -2.28 16.00
CA ASP A 103 48.51 -1.59 14.71
C ASP A 103 47.74 -2.25 13.56
N GLU A 104 46.68 -3.00 13.86
CA GLU A 104 45.79 -3.61 12.87
C GLU A 104 44.38 -3.03 12.93
N PHE A 105 43.84 -2.63 11.78
CA PHE A 105 42.52 -2.02 11.67
C PHE A 105 41.66 -2.80 10.69
N TYR A 106 40.49 -3.24 11.12
CA TYR A 106 39.47 -3.76 10.23
C TYR A 106 38.74 -2.60 9.54
N LEU A 107 38.78 -2.59 8.22
CA LEU A 107 38.16 -1.57 7.39
C LEU A 107 37.04 -2.19 6.54
N VAL A 108 35.85 -1.60 6.63
CA VAL A 108 34.71 -1.91 5.77
C VAL A 108 34.03 -0.69 5.20
N ALA A 109 33.70 -0.72 3.90
CA ALA A 109 32.95 0.33 3.21
C ALA A 109 31.70 -0.24 2.53
N ILE A 110 30.53 0.33 2.80
CA ILE A 110 29.23 -0.12 2.31
C ILE A 110 28.46 1.08 1.73
N GLN A 111 28.03 0.98 0.48
CA GLN A 111 27.23 2.02 -0.19
C GLN A 111 25.96 1.40 -0.78
N GLU A 112 24.81 2.03 -0.56
CA GLU A 112 23.49 1.54 -1.01
C GLU A 112 23.21 0.08 -0.58
N GLY A 113 23.79 -0.35 0.55
CA GLY A 113 23.72 -1.71 1.09
C GLY A 113 24.65 -2.73 0.42
N ALA A 114 25.47 -2.31 -0.56
CA ALA A 114 26.49 -3.12 -1.21
C ALA A 114 27.88 -2.90 -0.59
N ILE A 115 28.58 -3.99 -0.27
CA ILE A 115 29.93 -3.95 0.32
C ILE A 115 30.95 -3.72 -0.79
N LEU A 116 31.76 -2.67 -0.70
CA LEU A 116 32.73 -2.33 -1.73
C LEU A 116 33.88 -3.35 -1.76
N SER A 117 34.21 -3.84 -2.96
CA SER A 117 35.29 -4.80 -3.13
C SER A 117 36.64 -4.18 -2.78
N GLY A 118 37.45 -4.91 -2.00
CA GLY A 118 38.76 -4.44 -1.53
C GLY A 118 38.71 -3.63 -0.22
N TYR A 119 37.51 -3.38 0.30
CA TYR A 119 37.28 -2.69 1.58
C TYR A 119 36.44 -3.58 2.50
N ASP A 120 36.86 -4.84 2.68
CA ASP A 120 36.32 -5.79 3.67
C ASP A 120 37.53 -6.57 4.18
N GLY A 121 38.34 -5.98 5.06
CA GLY A 121 39.64 -6.55 5.37
C GLY A 121 40.45 -5.82 6.44
N ILE A 122 41.58 -6.41 6.82
CA ILE A 122 42.55 -5.82 7.74
C ILE A 122 43.51 -4.91 6.96
N VAL A 123 43.75 -3.74 7.52
CA VAL A 123 44.77 -2.78 7.11
C VAL A 123 45.79 -2.69 8.24
N GLU A 124 47.03 -3.07 7.94
CA GLU A 124 48.16 -2.95 8.87
C GLU A 124 48.74 -1.54 8.81
N GLY A 125 48.99 -0.95 9.98
CA GLY A 125 49.60 0.37 10.10
C GLY A 125 48.57 1.49 10.20
N HIS A 126 48.63 2.25 11.30
CA HIS A 126 47.81 3.43 11.53
C HIS A 126 47.87 4.44 10.37
N GLN A 127 49.06 4.65 9.78
CA GLN A 127 49.24 5.57 8.65
C GLN A 127 48.56 5.05 7.36
N ALA A 128 48.58 3.73 7.12
CA ALA A 128 47.95 3.14 5.95
C ALA A 128 46.42 3.11 6.10
N ALA A 129 45.93 2.78 7.30
CA ALA A 129 44.52 2.87 7.65
C ALA A 129 44.01 4.31 7.50
N ARG A 130 44.74 5.30 8.03
CA ARG A 130 44.40 6.73 7.88
C ARG A 130 44.33 7.15 6.43
N LYS A 131 45.35 6.83 5.63
CA LYS A 131 45.37 7.17 4.20
C LYS A 131 44.19 6.56 3.44
N THR A 132 43.82 5.32 3.77
CA THR A 132 42.70 4.62 3.13
C THR A 132 41.37 5.25 3.54
N LEU A 133 41.23 5.61 4.82
CA LEU A 133 40.08 6.31 5.36
C LEU A 133 39.92 7.70 4.72
N ASP A 134 40.99 8.49 4.63
CA ASP A 134 40.98 9.83 4.03
C ASP A 134 40.57 9.77 2.54
N ASN A 135 40.99 8.74 1.81
CA ASN A 135 40.57 8.55 0.41
C ASN A 135 39.07 8.26 0.30
N LEU A 136 38.50 7.45 1.21
CA LEU A 136 37.08 7.10 1.22
C LEU A 136 36.19 8.26 1.70
N LEU A 137 36.72 9.13 2.56
CA LEU A 137 36.04 10.33 3.05
C LEU A 137 36.14 11.53 2.08
N SER A 138 36.86 11.41 0.97
CA SER A 138 36.99 12.49 -0.01
C SER A 138 35.69 12.76 -0.78
N ALA A 139 35.56 13.99 -1.31
CA ALA A 139 34.32 14.75 -1.57
C ALA A 139 33.22 14.16 -2.48
N ASP A 140 33.42 12.99 -3.09
CA ASP A 140 32.45 12.37 -4.00
C ASP A 140 31.68 11.19 -3.37
N SER A 141 31.99 10.80 -2.13
CA SER A 141 31.30 9.70 -1.42
C SER A 141 30.37 10.23 -0.33
N VAL A 142 29.10 9.80 -0.36
CA VAL A 142 28.09 10.13 0.66
C VAL A 142 28.03 8.98 1.68
N TRP A 143 28.26 9.28 2.95
CA TRP A 143 28.19 8.34 4.07
C TRP A 143 27.17 8.83 5.10
N ASP A 144 26.26 7.95 5.49
CA ASP A 144 25.25 8.24 6.51
C ASP A 144 25.86 8.06 7.91
N ASP A 145 26.57 6.94 8.10
CA ASP A 145 27.20 6.57 9.37
C ASP A 145 28.69 6.25 9.19
N VAL A 146 29.53 6.78 10.10
CA VAL A 146 30.97 6.54 10.11
C VAL A 146 31.42 6.07 11.49
N TYR A 147 31.96 4.85 11.56
CA TYR A 147 32.49 4.26 12.80
C TYR A 147 34.00 4.19 12.75
N ILE A 148 34.68 4.86 13.69
CA ILE A 148 36.14 4.88 13.75
C ILE A 148 36.63 4.54 15.14
N SER A 149 37.84 4.00 15.23
CA SER A 149 38.52 3.86 16.52
C SER A 149 38.98 5.20 17.09
N ASP A 150 39.10 5.23 18.42
CA ASP A 150 39.53 6.37 19.23
C ASP A 150 40.90 6.94 18.84
N GLU A 151 41.78 6.08 18.33
CA GLU A 151 43.10 6.43 17.77
C GLU A 151 43.02 7.55 16.71
N PHE A 152 41.93 7.59 15.93
CA PHE A 152 41.75 8.52 14.83
C PHE A 152 41.08 9.85 15.26
N ASN A 153 40.76 10.01 16.55
CA ASN A 153 40.07 11.18 17.10
C ASN A 153 41.00 12.37 17.38
N ASP A 154 41.94 12.65 16.47
CA ASP A 154 42.94 13.72 16.58
C ASP A 154 42.42 15.10 16.16
N GLY A 155 41.10 15.24 15.96
CA GLY A 155 40.45 16.46 15.48
C GLY A 155 40.60 16.72 13.98
N SER A 156 41.40 15.93 13.26
CA SER A 156 41.54 16.05 11.80
C SER A 156 40.38 15.41 11.03
N LEU A 157 39.62 14.50 11.64
CA LEU A 157 38.46 13.87 11.01
C LEU A 157 37.28 14.86 10.86
N ASN A 158 37.08 15.72 11.87
CA ASN A 158 36.02 16.74 11.89
C ASN A 158 36.21 17.84 10.84
N ALA A 159 37.42 17.97 10.26
CA ALA A 159 37.71 18.93 9.20
C ALA A 159 37.38 18.41 7.79
N LEU A 160 37.05 17.13 7.66
CA LEU A 160 36.82 16.46 6.37
C LEU A 160 35.32 16.17 6.11
N THR A 161 34.51 16.06 7.16
CA THR A 161 33.05 15.93 7.08
C THR A 161 32.40 17.31 6.95
N ASN A 162 32.27 17.82 5.73
CA ASN A 162 31.54 19.07 5.44
C ASN A 162 30.00 18.89 5.35
N SER A 163 29.47 17.68 5.59
CA SER A 163 28.03 17.42 5.68
C SER A 163 27.56 17.53 7.13
N GLU A 164 26.63 18.45 7.39
CA GLU A 164 26.05 18.70 8.73
C GLU A 164 25.27 17.48 9.32
N ASP A 165 25.13 16.38 8.56
CA ASP A 165 24.24 15.25 8.86
C ASP A 165 24.92 13.89 9.09
N THR A 166 26.25 13.74 8.97
CA THR A 166 26.93 12.43 9.12
C THR A 166 27.20 12.10 10.60
N GLU A 167 26.68 10.98 11.11
CA GLU A 167 26.89 10.57 12.51
C GLU A 167 28.25 9.83 12.65
N ILE A 168 29.23 10.49 13.27
CA ILE A 168 30.53 9.89 13.59
C ILE A 168 30.46 9.26 14.97
N THR A 169 30.62 7.93 15.05
CA THR A 169 30.64 7.20 16.31
C THR A 169 32.01 6.60 16.59
N VAL A 170 32.58 6.93 17.75
CA VAL A 170 33.80 6.30 18.25
C VAL A 170 33.43 5.06 19.06
N THR A 171 33.85 3.88 18.59
CA THR A 171 33.51 2.61 19.27
C THR A 171 34.52 1.51 18.97
N SER A 172 34.53 0.45 19.78
CA SER A 172 35.33 -0.75 19.49
C SER A 172 34.52 -1.78 18.71
N LEU A 173 35.20 -2.67 18.00
CA LEU A 173 34.56 -3.73 17.22
C LEU A 173 33.71 -4.66 18.10
N ILE A 174 34.13 -4.87 19.35
CA ILE A 174 33.42 -5.65 20.37
C ILE A 174 32.13 -4.94 20.80
N ASP A 175 32.19 -3.63 21.01
CA ASP A 175 31.05 -2.82 21.44
C ASP A 175 29.98 -2.76 20.34
N LEU A 176 30.42 -2.61 19.08
CA LEU A 176 29.53 -2.56 17.93
C LEU A 176 28.72 -3.86 17.76
N LEU A 177 29.35 -5.02 17.97
CA LEU A 177 28.76 -6.33 17.68
C LEU A 177 28.14 -7.05 18.90
N GLY A 178 28.09 -6.40 20.06
CA GLY A 178 27.72 -7.02 21.35
C GLY A 178 26.43 -7.86 21.38
N VAL A 179 26.42 -8.89 22.27
CA VAL A 179 25.36 -9.85 22.71
C VAL A 179 24.36 -10.41 21.67
N GLU A 180 24.45 -10.07 20.39
CA GLU A 180 23.59 -10.62 19.35
C GLU A 180 23.89 -12.13 19.22
N ARG A 181 22.88 -13.00 19.36
CA ARG A 181 23.12 -14.46 19.34
C ARG A 181 22.97 -15.09 17.96
N ARG A 182 22.47 -14.37 16.95
CA ARG A 182 22.18 -14.94 15.62
C ARG A 182 22.35 -13.93 14.49
N PHE A 183 23.31 -14.19 13.61
CA PHE A 183 23.47 -13.48 12.33
C PHE A 183 22.70 -14.22 11.22
N ARG A 184 22.01 -13.48 10.35
CA ARG A 184 21.15 -14.09 9.31
C ARG A 184 21.95 -14.60 8.11
N ILE A 185 23.08 -13.97 7.83
CA ILE A 185 23.94 -14.28 6.68
C ILE A 185 25.14 -15.07 7.19
N THR A 186 25.39 -16.23 6.57
CA THR A 186 26.50 -17.11 6.90
C THR A 186 27.07 -17.74 5.64
N LEU A 187 28.36 -18.08 5.65
CA LEU A 187 29.03 -18.77 4.55
C LEU A 187 28.43 -20.16 4.32
N GLN A 188 28.26 -20.53 3.06
CA GLN A 188 27.78 -21.83 2.60
C GLN A 188 28.85 -22.46 1.72
N GLY A 189 29.05 -23.77 1.87
CA GLY A 189 29.93 -24.52 0.96
C GLY A 189 29.39 -24.53 -0.47
N THR A 190 30.27 -24.35 -1.45
CA THR A 190 29.96 -24.52 -2.87
C THR A 190 29.74 -26.00 -3.20
N ASN A 191 30.48 -26.88 -2.51
CA ASN A 191 30.34 -28.33 -2.59
C ASN A 191 29.24 -28.80 -1.64
N GLY A 192 28.01 -28.86 -2.13
CA GLY A 192 26.98 -29.69 -1.51
C GLY A 192 27.50 -31.13 -1.43
N SER A 193 27.54 -31.70 -0.23
CA SER A 193 28.08 -33.01 0.12
C SER A 193 27.54 -34.15 -0.77
N GLY A 194 28.16 -34.34 -1.94
CA GLY A 194 27.92 -35.47 -2.83
C GLY A 194 28.29 -36.83 -2.22
N LEU A 195 28.97 -36.85 -1.07
CA LEU A 195 29.37 -38.08 -0.40
C LEU A 195 28.26 -38.73 0.46
N GLN A 196 27.25 -37.96 0.91
CA GLN A 196 26.11 -38.51 1.67
C GLN A 196 25.08 -39.21 0.76
N ASN A 197 25.11 -38.96 -0.55
CA ASN A 197 24.23 -39.61 -1.51
C ASN A 197 24.66 -41.04 -1.86
N TYR A 198 25.94 -41.41 -1.70
CA TYR A 198 26.41 -42.77 -2.01
C TYR A 198 26.09 -43.79 -0.91
N ILE A 199 26.09 -43.37 0.36
CA ILE A 199 25.69 -44.25 1.48
C ILE A 199 24.16 -44.43 1.51
N LEU A 200 23.40 -43.41 1.12
CA LEU A 200 21.94 -43.48 1.02
C LEU A 200 21.47 -44.35 -0.17
N LEU A 201 22.19 -44.34 -1.31
CA LEU A 201 21.89 -45.21 -2.46
C LEU A 201 22.11 -46.70 -2.15
N GLY A 202 23.14 -47.04 -1.37
CA GLY A 202 23.38 -48.41 -0.92
C GLY A 202 22.29 -48.96 0.00
N LEU A 203 21.73 -48.10 0.86
CA LEU A 203 20.66 -48.46 1.80
C LEU A 203 19.29 -48.54 1.10
N ILE A 204 19.06 -47.71 0.07
CA ILE A 204 17.86 -47.74 -0.78
C ILE A 204 17.80 -49.03 -1.62
N GLY A 205 18.92 -49.58 -2.08
CA GLY A 205 18.96 -50.84 -2.84
C GLY A 205 18.43 -52.06 -2.06
N CYS A 206 18.81 -52.20 -0.79
CA CYS A 206 18.34 -53.27 0.08
C CYS A 206 16.85 -53.09 0.47
N VAL A 207 16.40 -51.85 0.62
CA VAL A 207 14.98 -51.51 0.91
C VAL A 207 14.08 -51.72 -0.31
N ILE A 208 14.58 -51.54 -1.54
CA ILE A 208 13.82 -51.80 -2.77
C ILE A 208 13.59 -53.31 -2.97
N LEU A 209 14.61 -54.14 -2.72
CA LEU A 209 14.46 -55.60 -2.84
C LEU A 209 13.53 -56.20 -1.78
N GLY A 210 13.59 -55.72 -0.52
CA GLY A 210 12.60 -56.07 0.52
C GLY A 210 11.22 -55.43 0.27
N GLY A 211 11.20 -54.26 -0.38
CA GLY A 211 10.01 -53.52 -0.78
C GLY A 211 9.21 -54.23 -1.87
N ILE A 212 9.85 -54.82 -2.88
CA ILE A 212 9.16 -55.51 -3.98
C ILE A 212 8.42 -56.76 -3.47
N TYR A 213 9.03 -57.51 -2.55
CA TYR A 213 8.40 -58.70 -1.93
C TYR A 213 7.19 -58.33 -1.05
N THR A 214 7.28 -57.23 -0.31
CA THR A 214 6.18 -56.75 0.55
C THR A 214 5.12 -55.97 -0.22
N VAL A 215 5.47 -55.28 -1.31
CA VAL A 215 4.54 -54.57 -2.22
C VAL A 215 3.69 -55.57 -2.99
N TYR A 216 4.23 -56.70 -3.46
CA TYR A 216 3.41 -57.73 -4.12
C TYR A 216 2.30 -58.24 -3.20
N HIS A 217 2.63 -58.49 -1.93
CA HIS A 217 1.66 -58.96 -0.93
C HIS A 217 0.68 -57.85 -0.48
N ARG A 218 1.15 -56.59 -0.41
CA ARG A 218 0.30 -55.43 -0.07
C ARG A 218 -0.54 -54.91 -1.24
N HIS A 219 -0.17 -55.16 -2.50
CA HIS A 219 -0.94 -54.70 -3.66
C HIS A 219 -2.28 -55.42 -3.75
N VAL A 220 -2.30 -56.71 -3.39
CA VAL A 220 -3.53 -57.51 -3.31
C VAL A 220 -4.48 -57.00 -2.19
N GLU A 221 -3.93 -56.49 -1.09
CA GLU A 221 -4.72 -55.88 -0.01
C GLU A 221 -5.09 -54.41 -0.28
N ALA A 222 -4.23 -53.69 -0.99
CA ALA A 222 -4.42 -52.28 -1.34
C ALA A 222 -5.49 -52.09 -2.41
N GLU A 223 -5.68 -53.02 -3.34
CA GLU A 223 -6.78 -52.94 -4.30
C GLU A 223 -8.17 -53.05 -3.64
N ARG A 224 -8.29 -53.84 -2.55
CA ARG A 224 -9.52 -53.90 -1.76
C ARG A 224 -9.77 -52.59 -1.01
N LYS A 225 -8.75 -52.06 -0.32
CA LYS A 225 -8.86 -50.78 0.42
C LYS A 225 -8.97 -49.56 -0.50
N ALA A 226 -8.43 -49.60 -1.71
CA ALA A 226 -8.50 -48.50 -2.67
C ALA A 226 -9.92 -48.33 -3.25
N ARG A 227 -10.68 -49.43 -3.44
CA ARG A 227 -12.10 -49.36 -3.82
C ARG A 227 -12.95 -48.73 -2.71
N GLU A 228 -12.75 -49.13 -1.47
CA GLU A 228 -13.44 -48.54 -0.30
C GLU A 228 -13.04 -47.06 -0.08
N LEU A 229 -11.75 -46.73 -0.24
CA LEU A 229 -11.27 -45.36 -0.13
C LEU A 229 -11.73 -44.48 -1.30
N GLN A 230 -11.96 -45.03 -2.49
CA GLN A 230 -12.57 -44.32 -3.61
C GLN A 230 -14.04 -44.00 -3.33
N GLU A 231 -14.81 -44.92 -2.74
CA GLU A 231 -16.19 -44.64 -2.31
C GLU A 231 -16.22 -43.55 -1.21
N MET A 232 -15.32 -43.62 -0.23
CA MET A 232 -15.20 -42.60 0.82
C MET A 232 -14.71 -41.24 0.27
N ARG A 233 -13.80 -41.22 -0.70
CA ARG A 233 -13.34 -40.00 -1.37
C ARG A 233 -14.42 -39.41 -2.27
N ASN A 234 -15.25 -40.22 -2.90
CA ASN A 234 -16.39 -39.73 -3.68
C ASN A 234 -17.47 -39.12 -2.78
N ARG A 235 -17.70 -39.68 -1.58
CA ARG A 235 -18.52 -39.04 -0.54
C ARG A 235 -17.91 -37.75 0.00
N GLN A 236 -16.59 -37.70 0.23
CA GLN A 236 -15.91 -36.48 0.70
C GLN A 236 -15.80 -35.38 -0.36
N LYS A 237 -15.65 -35.72 -1.64
CA LYS A 237 -15.67 -34.75 -2.75
C LYS A 237 -17.05 -34.09 -2.92
N LEU A 238 -18.13 -34.75 -2.47
CA LEU A 238 -19.46 -34.17 -2.43
C LEU A 238 -19.61 -33.10 -1.33
N HIS A 239 -18.86 -33.22 -0.22
CA HIS A 239 -18.92 -32.27 0.90
C HIS A 239 -17.89 -31.11 0.83
N LYS A 240 -16.96 -31.10 -0.12
CA LYS A 240 -15.84 -30.14 -0.18
C LYS A 240 -16.01 -28.97 -1.16
N LYS A 241 -17.24 -28.73 -1.66
CA LYS A 241 -17.55 -27.62 -2.58
C LYS A 241 -18.68 -26.72 -2.06
N VAL A 242 -18.70 -26.42 -0.77
CA VAL A 242 -19.44 -25.24 -0.31
C VAL A 242 -18.42 -24.12 -0.15
N GLY A 243 -18.01 -23.53 -1.28
CA GLY A 243 -17.23 -22.30 -1.25
C GLY A 243 -18.08 -21.22 -0.60
N ILE A 244 -17.52 -20.50 0.37
CA ILE A 244 -18.22 -19.37 1.00
C ILE A 244 -18.31 -18.28 -0.06
N ILE A 245 -19.53 -17.91 -0.47
CA ILE A 245 -19.76 -16.79 -1.39
C ILE A 245 -19.90 -15.53 -0.55
N ILE A 246 -18.96 -14.59 -0.72
CA ILE A 246 -19.02 -13.28 -0.06
C ILE A 246 -19.50 -12.25 -1.09
N PRO A 247 -20.64 -11.57 -0.87
CA PRO A 247 -21.08 -10.49 -1.75
C PRO A 247 -20.16 -9.27 -1.56
N LEU A 248 -19.66 -8.71 -2.66
CA LEU A 248 -18.94 -7.44 -2.70
C LEU A 248 -19.91 -6.35 -3.15
N PRO A 249 -19.85 -5.13 -2.57
CA PRO A 249 -20.71 -4.04 -3.04
C PRO A 249 -20.41 -3.68 -4.50
N VAL A 250 -21.36 -3.01 -5.12
CA VAL A 250 -21.20 -2.38 -6.44
C VAL A 250 -20.13 -1.27 -6.33
N PHE A 251 -19.32 -1.09 -7.36
CA PHE A 251 -18.34 0.00 -7.36
C PHE A 251 -19.05 1.37 -7.40
N PRO A 252 -18.55 2.41 -6.70
CA PRO A 252 -19.19 3.72 -6.59
C PRO A 252 -19.41 4.45 -7.91
N TRP A 253 -18.70 4.09 -8.98
CA TRP A 253 -18.87 4.67 -10.31
C TRP A 253 -19.85 3.89 -11.20
N GLU A 254 -20.18 2.65 -10.86
CA GLU A 254 -20.97 1.77 -11.72
C GLU A 254 -22.42 2.27 -11.82
N GLY A 255 -22.90 2.50 -13.05
CA GLY A 255 -24.24 3.05 -13.29
C GLY A 255 -24.33 4.57 -13.14
N ILE A 256 -23.23 5.26 -12.84
CA ILE A 256 -23.15 6.72 -12.78
C ILE A 256 -22.59 7.28 -14.08
N VAL A 257 -23.07 8.44 -14.51
CA VAL A 257 -22.54 9.14 -15.69
C VAL A 257 -21.16 9.72 -15.40
N HIS A 258 -20.23 9.60 -16.35
CA HIS A 258 -18.88 10.16 -16.22
C HIS A 258 -18.92 11.65 -15.88
N GLY A 259 -18.13 12.07 -14.88
CA GLY A 259 -18.26 13.36 -14.20
C GLY A 259 -18.17 14.59 -15.08
N ILE A 260 -17.52 14.49 -16.25
CA ILE A 260 -17.47 15.59 -17.22
C ILE A 260 -18.85 16.02 -17.72
N TYR A 261 -19.78 15.08 -17.93
CA TYR A 261 -21.09 15.40 -18.50
C TYR A 261 -22.01 16.10 -17.50
N PRO A 262 -22.11 15.66 -16.22
CA PRO A 262 -22.80 16.44 -15.19
C PRO A 262 -22.18 17.81 -14.97
N ILE A 263 -20.84 17.94 -14.99
CA ILE A 263 -20.17 19.25 -14.84
C ILE A 263 -20.61 20.21 -15.97
N ASP A 264 -20.59 19.76 -17.22
CA ASP A 264 -21.04 20.57 -18.35
C ASP A 264 -22.52 20.96 -18.24
N ALA A 265 -23.37 19.98 -17.98
CA ALA A 265 -24.80 20.21 -17.84
C ALA A 265 -25.12 21.18 -16.67
N CYS A 266 -24.37 21.08 -15.58
CA CYS A 266 -24.45 22.00 -14.44
C CYS A 266 -24.03 23.43 -14.81
N ILE A 267 -22.91 23.61 -15.52
CA ILE A 267 -22.45 24.94 -15.94
C ILE A 267 -23.50 25.61 -16.83
N GLN A 268 -24.08 24.88 -17.79
CA GLN A 268 -25.15 25.40 -18.63
C GLN A 268 -26.40 25.76 -17.82
N ALA A 269 -26.80 24.89 -16.87
CA ALA A 269 -27.94 25.14 -16.01
C ALA A 269 -27.74 26.36 -15.08
N ILE A 270 -26.52 26.56 -14.55
CA ILE A 270 -26.14 27.73 -13.75
C ILE A 270 -26.22 28.99 -14.61
N LYS A 271 -25.66 28.98 -15.83
CA LYS A 271 -25.70 30.13 -16.76
C LYS A 271 -27.13 30.56 -17.12
N GLN A 272 -28.09 29.64 -17.11
CA GLN A 272 -29.52 29.92 -17.35
C GLN A 272 -30.26 30.39 -16.08
N THR A 273 -29.64 30.31 -14.91
CA THR A 273 -30.27 30.68 -13.63
C THR A 273 -30.12 32.20 -13.43
N PRO A 274 -31.20 32.93 -13.07
CA PRO A 274 -31.12 34.37 -12.87
C PRO A 274 -30.31 34.72 -11.63
N ILE A 275 -29.13 35.33 -11.83
CA ILE A 275 -28.17 35.65 -10.76
C ILE A 275 -28.41 37.04 -10.16
N ILE A 276 -28.81 38.01 -11.00
CA ILE A 276 -29.10 39.38 -10.57
C ILE A 276 -30.60 39.53 -10.35
N LEU A 277 -30.99 39.76 -9.09
CA LEU A 277 -32.37 39.88 -8.66
C LEU A 277 -32.53 41.20 -7.89
N ALA A 278 -33.46 42.07 -8.28
CA ALA A 278 -33.56 43.40 -7.68
C ALA A 278 -33.88 43.35 -6.17
N GLY A 279 -33.06 44.00 -5.34
CA GLY A 279 -33.23 43.98 -3.87
C GLY A 279 -32.75 42.69 -3.18
N TRP A 280 -32.11 41.81 -3.94
CA TRP A 280 -31.57 40.53 -3.49
C TRP A 280 -30.13 40.37 -3.97
N GLU A 281 -29.33 39.68 -3.18
CA GLU A 281 -27.95 39.39 -3.49
C GLU A 281 -27.78 37.87 -3.52
N THR A 282 -27.47 37.33 -4.70
CA THR A 282 -27.17 35.91 -4.84
C THR A 282 -25.78 35.65 -4.30
N LYS A 283 -25.65 34.80 -3.28
CA LYS A 283 -24.36 34.46 -2.67
C LYS A 283 -23.67 33.30 -3.38
N ASN A 284 -24.44 32.27 -3.75
CA ASN A 284 -23.92 31.17 -4.55
C ASN A 284 -25.03 30.51 -5.35
N VAL A 285 -24.64 29.90 -6.47
CA VAL A 285 -25.48 29.00 -7.25
C VAL A 285 -24.77 27.66 -7.34
N THR A 286 -25.29 26.66 -6.65
CA THR A 286 -24.72 25.32 -6.54
C THR A 286 -25.52 24.34 -7.39
N CYS A 287 -24.84 23.53 -8.20
CA CYS A 287 -25.37 22.36 -8.87
C CYS A 287 -24.82 21.11 -8.18
N GLN A 288 -25.70 20.27 -7.62
CA GLN A 288 -25.29 19.10 -6.84
C GLN A 288 -26.26 17.92 -7.05
N PRO A 289 -25.85 16.68 -6.74
CA PRO A 289 -26.74 15.52 -6.69
C PRO A 289 -27.83 15.70 -5.64
N VAL A 290 -29.03 15.17 -5.89
CA VAL A 290 -30.12 15.18 -4.92
C VAL A 290 -29.81 14.21 -3.77
N GLN A 291 -29.74 14.70 -2.53
CA GLN A 291 -29.26 13.94 -1.35
C GLN A 291 -30.01 12.63 -1.09
N ASP A 292 -31.33 12.61 -1.30
CA ASP A 292 -32.19 11.43 -1.03
C ASP A 292 -32.40 10.55 -2.26
N SER A 293 -31.51 10.63 -3.26
CA SER A 293 -31.60 9.83 -4.48
C SER A 293 -30.44 8.88 -4.65
N ASP A 294 -30.69 7.72 -5.26
CA ASP A 294 -29.61 6.80 -5.65
C ASP A 294 -28.72 7.52 -6.67
N PRO A 295 -27.38 7.58 -6.47
CA PRO A 295 -26.47 8.25 -7.40
C PRO A 295 -26.60 7.77 -8.86
N THR A 296 -27.04 6.53 -9.07
CA THR A 296 -27.25 5.93 -10.40
C THR A 296 -28.51 6.43 -11.10
N ASP A 297 -29.39 7.14 -10.39
CA ASP A 297 -30.52 7.84 -11.01
C ASP A 297 -30.08 9.15 -11.70
N ASN A 298 -28.85 9.60 -11.46
CA ASN A 298 -28.26 10.80 -12.06
C ASN A 298 -29.17 12.04 -11.94
N LYS A 299 -29.84 12.19 -10.79
CA LYS A 299 -30.70 13.33 -10.47
C LYS A 299 -29.88 14.42 -9.81
N TRP A 300 -29.96 15.61 -10.37
CA TRP A 300 -29.25 16.79 -9.90
C TRP A 300 -30.24 17.89 -9.53
N GLU A 301 -29.80 18.88 -8.77
CA GLU A 301 -30.57 20.06 -8.45
C GLU A 301 -29.69 21.30 -8.49
N ILE A 302 -30.29 22.44 -8.83
CA ILE A 302 -29.69 23.76 -8.66
C ILE A 302 -30.24 24.37 -7.40
N VAL A 303 -29.35 24.74 -6.49
CA VAL A 303 -29.63 25.40 -5.22
C VAL A 303 -28.99 26.78 -5.27
N SER A 304 -29.80 27.83 -5.18
CA SER A 304 -29.34 29.22 -5.10
C SER A 304 -29.55 29.75 -3.70
N THR A 305 -28.48 30.21 -3.05
CA THR A 305 -28.57 30.92 -1.78
C THR A 305 -28.60 32.42 -2.04
N ILE A 306 -29.67 33.07 -1.61
CA ILE A 306 -29.93 34.47 -1.91
C ILE A 306 -30.20 35.22 -0.61
N SER A 307 -29.51 36.31 -0.37
CA SER A 307 -29.70 37.16 0.81
C SER A 307 -30.49 38.43 0.47
N ARG A 308 -31.39 38.85 1.37
CA ARG A 308 -32.11 40.12 1.26
C ARG A 308 -31.15 41.29 1.41
N THR A 309 -31.10 42.19 0.43
CA THR A 309 -30.32 43.43 0.54
C THR A 309 -31.13 44.50 1.29
N TYR A 310 -32.42 44.68 0.96
CA TYR A 310 -33.31 45.66 1.61
C TYR A 310 -34.80 45.22 1.62
N GLY A 311 -35.54 45.57 2.67
CA GLY A 311 -37.01 45.45 2.75
C GLY A 311 -37.59 44.07 3.08
N LYS A 312 -38.94 43.95 3.00
CA LYS A 312 -39.73 42.71 3.24
C LYS A 312 -40.27 42.09 1.95
N ILE A 313 -39.56 42.26 0.84
CA ILE A 313 -40.11 42.05 -0.50
C ILE A 313 -40.38 40.55 -0.77
N SER A 314 -41.60 40.19 -1.21
CA SER A 314 -42.07 38.81 -1.38
C SER A 314 -42.19 38.34 -2.84
N TRP A 315 -41.78 39.13 -3.83
CA TRP A 315 -42.00 38.80 -5.25
C TRP A 315 -41.10 37.70 -5.81
N LEU A 316 -40.10 37.22 -5.05
CA LEU A 316 -39.11 36.25 -5.52
C LEU A 316 -39.75 35.00 -6.13
N SER A 317 -40.81 34.48 -5.49
CA SER A 317 -41.59 33.35 -5.99
C SER A 317 -42.24 33.61 -7.35
N TYR A 318 -42.73 34.83 -7.58
CA TYR A 318 -43.29 35.23 -8.87
C TYR A 318 -42.23 35.28 -9.97
N GLN A 319 -41.04 35.84 -9.68
CA GLN A 319 -39.96 35.93 -10.66
C GLN A 319 -39.47 34.55 -11.10
N PHE A 320 -39.30 33.63 -10.15
CA PHE A 320 -38.91 32.27 -10.47
C PHE A 320 -40.00 31.54 -11.29
N ASN A 321 -41.28 31.70 -10.93
CA ASN A 321 -42.39 31.10 -11.69
C ASN A 321 -42.53 31.66 -13.12
N ARG A 322 -42.16 32.93 -13.36
CA ARG A 322 -42.24 33.55 -14.70
C ARG A 322 -41.35 32.89 -15.75
N THR A 323 -40.26 32.26 -15.31
CA THR A 323 -39.33 31.56 -16.20
C THR A 323 -39.85 30.20 -16.69
N GLY A 324 -41.03 29.76 -16.20
CA GLY A 324 -41.55 28.42 -16.46
C GLY A 324 -40.83 27.31 -15.69
N ILE A 325 -39.89 27.68 -14.81
CA ILE A 325 -39.10 26.75 -14.00
C ILE A 325 -39.64 26.80 -12.57
N HIS A 326 -40.09 25.66 -12.06
CA HIS A 326 -40.62 25.57 -10.70
C HIS A 326 -39.48 25.46 -9.68
N PHE A 327 -39.31 26.48 -8.85
CA PHE A 327 -38.38 26.47 -7.72
C PHE A 327 -39.14 26.20 -6.42
N SER A 328 -38.57 25.33 -5.59
CA SER A 328 -38.93 25.23 -4.18
C SER A 328 -38.18 26.31 -3.40
N ILE A 329 -38.90 27.14 -2.66
CA ILE A 329 -38.33 28.28 -1.93
C ILE A 329 -38.48 28.01 -0.45
N ARG A 330 -37.36 28.02 0.28
CA ARG A 330 -37.31 27.92 1.74
C ARG A 330 -36.69 29.19 2.30
N GLU A 331 -37.39 29.85 3.21
CA GLU A 331 -36.88 31.04 3.90
C GLU A 331 -36.21 30.64 5.22
N SER A 332 -35.00 31.15 5.46
CA SER A 332 -34.27 31.01 6.72
C SER A 332 -33.69 32.37 7.13
N GLY A 333 -34.49 33.16 7.82
CA GLY A 333 -34.11 34.49 8.28
C GLY A 333 -33.87 35.48 7.14
N LYS A 334 -32.61 35.94 6.98
CA LYS A 334 -32.20 36.85 5.89
C LYS A 334 -31.88 36.12 4.59
N ASN A 335 -31.69 34.80 4.65
CA ASN A 335 -31.32 33.97 3.53
C ASN A 335 -32.54 33.23 3.01
N ILE A 336 -32.63 33.12 1.70
CA ILE A 336 -33.58 32.29 1.00
C ILE A 336 -32.79 31.26 0.21
N VAL A 337 -33.22 30.01 0.30
CA VAL A 337 -32.72 28.91 -0.51
C VAL A 337 -33.78 28.60 -1.56
N ALA A 338 -33.45 28.87 -2.83
CA ALA A 338 -34.27 28.51 -3.97
C ALA A 338 -33.65 27.25 -4.62
N ALA A 339 -34.34 26.13 -4.55
CA ALA A 339 -33.88 24.86 -5.10
C ALA A 339 -34.80 24.37 -6.22
N ARG A 340 -34.23 23.92 -7.35
CA ARG A 340 -34.98 23.28 -8.44
C ARG A 340 -34.31 21.96 -8.83
N PRO A 341 -35.10 20.87 -8.98
CA PRO A 341 -34.56 19.65 -9.56
C PRO A 341 -34.26 19.85 -11.05
N ILE A 342 -33.20 19.22 -11.52
CA ILE A 342 -32.82 19.17 -12.93
C ILE A 342 -32.58 17.71 -13.30
N SER A 343 -33.31 17.27 -14.31
CA SER A 343 -33.09 15.97 -14.92
C SER A 343 -32.27 16.16 -16.18
N PHE A 344 -31.05 15.67 -16.15
CA PHE A 344 -30.21 15.59 -17.33
C PHE A 344 -30.44 14.23 -18.01
N GLN A 345 -30.68 14.25 -19.31
CA GLN A 345 -30.77 13.02 -20.10
C GLN A 345 -29.39 12.73 -20.69
N PHE A 346 -28.70 11.76 -20.12
CA PHE A 346 -27.40 11.33 -20.62
C PHE A 346 -27.53 10.06 -21.47
N PRO A 347 -26.85 9.98 -22.63
CA PRO A 347 -26.73 8.75 -23.39
C PRO A 347 -26.16 7.61 -22.54
N LYS A 348 -26.65 6.38 -22.74
CA LYS A 348 -26.15 5.20 -22.01
C LYS A 348 -24.64 4.97 -22.17
N VAL A 349 -24.05 5.42 -23.28
CA VAL A 349 -22.61 5.34 -23.55
C VAL A 349 -21.76 6.18 -22.58
N ASN A 350 -22.38 7.16 -21.92
CA ASN A 350 -21.72 8.02 -20.94
C ASN A 350 -21.82 7.46 -19.51
N VAL A 351 -22.62 6.41 -19.31
CA VAL A 351 -22.76 5.72 -18.03
C VAL A 351 -21.57 4.77 -17.87
N MET A 352 -20.86 4.92 -16.76
CA MET A 352 -19.69 4.12 -16.44
C MET A 352 -20.12 2.70 -16.10
N GLY A 353 -19.51 1.74 -16.80
CA GLY A 353 -19.73 0.32 -16.58
C GLY A 353 -18.85 -0.26 -15.47
N HIS A 354 -19.09 -1.52 -15.16
CA HIS A 354 -18.30 -2.30 -14.22
C HIS A 354 -16.80 -2.39 -14.60
N ASP A 355 -16.52 -2.49 -15.90
CA ASP A 355 -15.19 -2.76 -16.46
C ASP A 355 -14.40 -1.49 -16.86
N VAL A 356 -14.79 -0.33 -16.32
CA VAL A 356 -14.03 0.91 -16.56
C VAL A 356 -12.59 0.73 -16.07
N LYS A 357 -11.62 1.00 -16.96
CA LYS A 357 -10.20 0.99 -16.62
C LYS A 357 -9.88 2.22 -15.77
N THR A 358 -9.60 2.01 -14.50
CA THR A 358 -9.21 3.08 -13.57
C THR A 358 -7.71 3.34 -13.63
N ALA A 359 -7.29 4.53 -13.20
CA ALA A 359 -5.89 4.87 -12.98
C ALA A 359 -5.56 4.80 -11.48
N ASP A 360 -4.28 4.59 -11.17
CA ASP A 360 -3.78 4.65 -9.79
C ASP A 360 -3.96 6.07 -9.20
N THR A 361 -4.35 6.14 -7.93
CA THR A 361 -4.64 7.41 -7.24
C THR A 361 -3.44 8.38 -7.20
N VAL A 362 -2.21 7.87 -7.09
CA VAL A 362 -1.00 8.71 -7.15
C VAL A 362 -0.82 9.30 -8.55
N SER A 363 -1.07 8.50 -9.58
CA SER A 363 -1.02 8.94 -10.98
C SER A 363 -2.10 9.97 -11.31
N VAL A 364 -3.33 9.79 -10.80
CA VAL A 364 -4.42 10.77 -10.93
C VAL A 364 -4.06 12.08 -10.24
N ARG A 365 -3.55 12.03 -9.00
CA ARG A 365 -3.15 13.24 -8.26
C ARG A 365 -2.05 14.01 -8.99
N ARG A 366 -1.02 13.31 -9.44
CA ARG A 366 0.07 13.91 -10.23
C ARG A 366 -0.47 14.55 -11.52
N TYR A 367 -1.34 13.85 -12.25
CA TYR A 367 -1.96 14.38 -13.46
C TYR A 367 -2.76 15.66 -13.19
N LEU A 368 -3.53 15.71 -12.10
CA LEU A 368 -4.27 16.91 -11.69
C LEU A 368 -3.33 18.08 -11.38
N ILE A 369 -2.23 17.85 -10.66
CA ILE A 369 -1.24 18.88 -10.36
C ILE A 369 -0.62 19.41 -11.68
N GLU A 370 -0.10 18.52 -12.53
CA GLU A 370 0.56 18.88 -13.78
C GLU A 370 -0.38 19.62 -14.75
N ASN A 371 -1.64 19.20 -14.87
CA ASN A 371 -2.52 19.69 -15.93
C ASN A 371 -3.51 20.78 -15.48
N VAL A 372 -3.86 20.83 -14.20
CA VAL A 372 -4.81 21.82 -13.66
C VAL A 372 -4.05 22.92 -12.91
N GLN A 373 -3.14 22.56 -12.00
CA GLN A 373 -2.43 23.53 -11.17
C GLN A 373 -1.43 24.38 -11.97
N GLU A 374 -0.69 23.78 -12.92
CA GLU A 374 0.23 24.54 -13.79
C GLU A 374 -0.50 25.53 -14.72
N LYS A 375 -1.82 25.37 -14.92
CA LYS A 375 -2.66 26.32 -15.66
C LYS A 375 -3.17 27.47 -14.79
N GLY A 376 -2.66 27.61 -13.57
CA GLY A 376 -3.02 28.67 -12.63
C GLY A 376 -4.32 28.41 -11.86
N VAL A 377 -4.83 27.17 -11.90
CA VAL A 377 -6.03 26.77 -11.16
C VAL A 377 -5.60 25.99 -9.91
N GLY A 378 -5.51 26.68 -8.78
CA GLY A 378 -5.08 26.07 -7.52
C GLY A 378 -6.06 25.00 -7.02
N LEU A 379 -5.55 23.78 -6.79
CA LEU A 379 -6.30 22.73 -6.10
C LEU A 379 -6.48 23.15 -4.64
N THR A 380 -7.74 23.30 -4.21
CA THR A 380 -8.11 23.69 -2.84
C THR A 380 -8.18 22.52 -1.88
N GLN A 381 -8.35 21.30 -2.39
CA GLN A 381 -8.44 20.08 -1.58
C GLN A 381 -7.99 18.89 -2.41
N ASP A 382 -7.18 17.99 -1.85
CA ASP A 382 -6.76 16.74 -2.48
C ASP A 382 -6.64 15.61 -1.43
N THR A 383 -7.78 15.00 -1.06
CA THR A 383 -7.77 13.92 -0.06
C THR A 383 -7.75 12.55 -0.73
N ILE A 384 -6.73 11.76 -0.40
CA ILE A 384 -6.68 10.33 -0.75
C ILE A 384 -7.36 9.55 0.37
N VAL A 385 -8.44 8.84 0.03
CA VAL A 385 -9.19 8.02 1.00
C VAL A 385 -9.34 6.60 0.44
N GLY A 386 -9.07 5.60 1.29
CA GLY A 386 -9.29 4.19 0.97
C GLY A 386 -10.49 3.65 1.75
N THR A 387 -11.44 2.99 1.08
CA THR A 387 -12.55 2.33 1.79
C THR A 387 -12.10 0.94 2.23
N THR A 388 -12.10 0.68 3.54
CA THR A 388 -11.64 -0.60 4.09
C THR A 388 -12.82 -1.53 4.40
N PHE A 389 -12.83 -2.71 3.77
CA PHE A 389 -13.74 -3.81 4.06
C PHE A 389 -13.16 -4.73 5.11
N ARG A 390 -14.00 -5.23 6.01
CA ARG A 390 -13.61 -6.24 7.01
C ARG A 390 -13.84 -7.63 6.43
N LYS A 391 -12.78 -8.42 6.30
CA LYS A 391 -12.88 -9.85 6.01
C LYS A 391 -13.57 -10.57 7.18
N PRO A 392 -14.51 -11.49 6.93
CA PRO A 392 -14.93 -12.46 7.94
C PRO A 392 -13.73 -13.36 8.25
N GLY A 393 -13.08 -13.13 9.40
CA GLY A 393 -11.95 -13.94 9.83
C GLY A 393 -12.41 -15.32 10.29
N LEU A 394 -11.76 -16.38 9.80
CA LEU A 394 -12.00 -17.76 10.23
C LEU A 394 -11.62 -18.00 11.73
N HIS A 395 -10.94 -17.04 12.38
CA HIS A 395 -10.46 -17.12 13.76
C HIS A 395 -10.55 -15.78 14.53
N GLY A 396 -11.54 -14.94 14.25
CA GLY A 396 -11.79 -13.72 15.04
C GLY A 396 -10.83 -12.53 14.82
N LYS A 397 -9.81 -12.67 13.96
CA LYS A 397 -9.03 -11.53 13.42
C LYS A 397 -9.60 -11.15 12.04
N ALA A 398 -10.26 -10.00 11.96
CA ALA A 398 -10.77 -9.46 10.69
C ALA A 398 -9.64 -8.72 9.97
N ASP A 399 -9.06 -9.32 8.93
CA ASP A 399 -8.17 -8.60 8.03
C ASP A 399 -8.97 -7.51 7.31
N LYS A 400 -8.49 -6.27 7.34
CA LYS A 400 -9.09 -5.19 6.55
C LYS A 400 -8.48 -5.22 5.15
N PHE A 401 -9.29 -5.34 4.12
CA PHE A 401 -8.85 -5.19 2.72
C PHE A 401 -9.67 -4.10 2.04
N SER A 402 -9.09 -3.39 1.09
CA SER A 402 -9.77 -2.34 0.34
C SER A 402 -9.93 -2.80 -1.10
N ILE A 403 -11.10 -2.58 -1.71
CA ILE A 403 -11.36 -2.88 -3.14
C ILE A 403 -11.32 -1.64 -4.02
N GLU A 404 -11.19 -0.46 -3.40
CA GLU A 404 -11.13 0.82 -4.08
C GLU A 404 -10.38 1.88 -3.25
N LYS A 405 -9.72 2.78 -3.96
CA LYS A 405 -9.22 4.05 -3.41
C LYS A 405 -9.80 5.18 -4.23
N HIS A 406 -9.78 6.39 -3.69
CA HIS A 406 -10.16 7.55 -4.47
C HIS A 406 -9.37 8.79 -4.10
N VAL A 407 -9.33 9.72 -5.05
CA VAL A 407 -8.85 11.09 -4.87
C VAL A 407 -10.05 12.01 -5.02
N SER A 408 -10.44 12.67 -3.94
CA SER A 408 -11.39 13.78 -3.99
C SER A 408 -10.62 15.07 -4.20
N PHE A 409 -11.05 15.87 -5.17
CA PHE A 409 -10.44 17.15 -5.48
C PHE A 409 -11.48 18.25 -5.62
N SER A 410 -11.07 19.47 -5.29
CA SER A 410 -11.83 20.69 -5.56
C SER A 410 -10.89 21.80 -5.99
N PHE A 411 -11.28 22.61 -6.95
CA PHE A 411 -10.52 23.78 -7.37
C PHE A 411 -11.41 24.99 -7.58
N ASN A 412 -10.83 26.18 -7.41
CA ASN A 412 -11.46 27.46 -7.69
C ASN A 412 -10.83 28.09 -8.92
N THR A 413 -11.63 28.68 -9.80
CA THR A 413 -11.15 29.37 -10.99
C THR A 413 -12.07 30.51 -11.42
N ALA A 414 -11.50 31.64 -11.82
CA ALA A 414 -12.24 32.71 -12.49
C ALA A 414 -12.52 32.39 -13.97
N LEU A 415 -11.84 31.39 -14.54
CA LEU A 415 -12.04 30.95 -15.91
C LEU A 415 -13.32 30.11 -16.05
N ASP A 416 -13.90 30.08 -17.24
CA ASP A 416 -14.98 29.15 -17.55
C ASP A 416 -14.48 27.70 -17.41
N PRO A 417 -15.06 26.86 -16.54
CA PRO A 417 -14.56 25.50 -16.33
C PRO A 417 -14.61 24.62 -17.59
N VAL A 418 -15.35 25.03 -18.63
CA VAL A 418 -15.30 24.42 -19.98
C VAL A 418 -13.87 24.32 -20.51
N THR A 419 -13.02 25.30 -20.19
CA THR A 419 -11.60 25.30 -20.61
C THR A 419 -10.78 24.16 -20.00
N LEU A 420 -11.26 23.55 -18.91
CA LEU A 420 -10.59 22.46 -18.21
C LEU A 420 -11.09 21.06 -18.64
N TYR A 421 -12.05 21.00 -19.56
CA TYR A 421 -12.65 19.73 -19.99
C TYR A 421 -11.67 18.71 -20.54
N PRO A 422 -10.68 19.06 -21.38
CA PRO A 422 -9.72 18.09 -21.88
C PRO A 422 -8.98 17.36 -20.75
N TYR A 423 -8.73 18.05 -19.64
CA TYR A 423 -8.02 17.50 -18.51
C TYR A 423 -8.94 16.62 -17.64
N LEU A 424 -10.14 17.11 -17.31
CA LEU A 424 -11.10 16.36 -16.50
C LEU A 424 -11.66 15.13 -17.23
N ALA A 425 -11.85 15.21 -18.55
CA ALA A 425 -12.33 14.09 -19.36
C ALA A 425 -11.33 12.93 -19.43
N ALA A 426 -10.03 13.21 -19.23
CA ALA A 426 -8.98 12.19 -19.22
C ALA A 426 -8.95 11.36 -17.93
N LEU A 427 -9.59 11.84 -16.86
CA LEU A 427 -9.63 11.13 -15.57
C LEU A 427 -10.62 9.96 -15.65
N PRO A 428 -10.16 8.70 -15.60
CA PRO A 428 -11.08 7.58 -15.62
C PRO A 428 -11.88 7.47 -14.33
N ALA A 429 -13.08 6.92 -14.42
CA ALA A 429 -13.99 6.75 -13.28
C ALA A 429 -14.20 8.04 -12.47
N LEU A 430 -14.19 9.20 -13.16
CA LEU A 430 -14.48 10.48 -12.53
C LEU A 430 -15.97 10.59 -12.21
N ARG A 431 -16.29 10.94 -10.97
CA ARG A 431 -17.63 11.31 -10.51
C ARG A 431 -17.64 12.79 -10.14
N ALA A 432 -18.60 13.54 -10.67
CA ALA A 432 -18.83 14.92 -10.24
C ALA A 432 -19.55 14.95 -8.89
N GLU A 433 -19.16 15.87 -8.01
CA GLU A 433 -19.78 16.03 -6.70
C GLU A 433 -20.58 17.32 -6.61
N GLU A 434 -20.01 18.43 -7.06
CA GLU A 434 -20.71 19.71 -7.08
C GLU A 434 -20.02 20.71 -8.03
N VAL A 435 -20.81 21.65 -8.55
CA VAL A 435 -20.32 22.83 -9.26
C VAL A 435 -20.97 24.05 -8.63
N ILE A 436 -20.16 24.99 -8.14
CA ILE A 436 -20.62 26.20 -7.48
C ILE A 436 -20.15 27.41 -8.29
N PHE A 437 -21.03 28.38 -8.47
CA PHE A 437 -20.68 29.70 -8.98
C PHE A 437 -20.90 30.76 -7.90
N ASP A 438 -19.86 31.53 -7.60
CA ASP A 438 -19.89 32.70 -6.73
C ASP A 438 -19.97 33.97 -7.61
N PRO A 439 -21.13 34.63 -7.68
CA PRO A 439 -21.30 35.80 -8.53
C PRO A 439 -20.69 37.08 -7.94
N GLU A 440 -20.34 37.10 -6.65
CA GLU A 440 -19.67 38.23 -6.01
C GLU A 440 -18.20 38.27 -6.48
N LYS A 441 -17.55 37.10 -6.51
CA LYS A 441 -16.16 36.94 -6.93
C LYS A 441 -15.97 36.65 -8.42
N TRP A 442 -17.05 36.29 -9.12
CA TRP A 442 -16.99 35.73 -10.47
C TRP A 442 -16.10 34.47 -10.56
N GLU A 443 -16.18 33.62 -9.53
CA GLU A 443 -15.38 32.40 -9.42
C GLU A 443 -16.27 31.16 -9.49
N TRP A 444 -15.76 30.14 -10.18
CA TRP A 444 -16.30 28.79 -10.20
C TRP A 444 -15.53 27.92 -9.21
N ARG A 445 -16.25 27.07 -8.50
CA ARG A 445 -15.69 25.92 -7.79
C ARG A 445 -16.23 24.65 -8.40
N VAL A 446 -15.34 23.72 -8.73
CA VAL A 446 -15.71 22.40 -9.25
C VAL A 446 -15.10 21.35 -8.33
N SER A 447 -15.94 20.42 -7.86
CA SER A 447 -15.53 19.32 -7.00
C SER A 447 -15.87 17.98 -7.65
N GLY A 448 -14.95 17.03 -7.53
CA GLY A 448 -15.09 15.70 -8.11
C GLY A 448 -14.26 14.66 -7.38
N THR A 449 -14.62 13.41 -7.57
CA THR A 449 -13.89 12.27 -7.02
C THR A 449 -13.54 11.30 -8.13
N ALA A 450 -12.26 10.96 -8.26
CA ALA A 450 -11.77 9.96 -9.20
C ALA A 450 -11.40 8.68 -8.44
N TYR A 451 -11.88 7.54 -8.95
CA TYR A 451 -11.74 6.25 -8.27
C TYR A 451 -10.68 5.35 -8.92
N GLU A 452 -9.98 4.59 -8.07
CA GLU A 452 -9.04 3.53 -8.41
C GLU A 452 -9.65 2.18 -7.99
N ARG A 453 -9.73 1.24 -8.93
CA ARG A 453 -10.10 -0.15 -8.66
C ARG A 453 -8.89 -0.93 -8.15
N LEU A 454 -8.98 -1.45 -6.94
CA LEU A 454 -7.96 -2.34 -6.38
C LEU A 454 -8.22 -3.80 -6.76
N PRO A 455 -7.17 -4.64 -6.86
CA PRO A 455 -7.34 -6.06 -7.12
C PRO A 455 -8.09 -6.75 -5.96
N ILE A 456 -9.10 -7.55 -6.30
CA ILE A 456 -9.83 -8.36 -5.32
C ILE A 456 -8.89 -9.48 -4.82
N PRO A 457 -8.71 -9.65 -3.50
CA PRO A 457 -7.80 -10.66 -2.97
C PRO A 457 -8.29 -12.08 -3.30
N THR A 458 -7.38 -12.96 -3.74
CA THR A 458 -7.69 -14.37 -3.96
C THR A 458 -7.51 -15.17 -2.68
N VAL A 459 -8.61 -15.73 -2.14
CA VAL A 459 -8.59 -16.54 -0.91
C VAL A 459 -9.08 -17.95 -1.21
N VAL A 460 -8.30 -18.97 -0.80
CA VAL A 460 -8.62 -20.38 -1.04
C VAL A 460 -9.97 -20.74 -0.39
N GLY A 461 -10.91 -21.25 -1.19
CA GLY A 461 -12.24 -21.68 -0.73
C GLY A 461 -13.28 -20.57 -0.56
N VAL A 462 -12.95 -19.33 -0.92
CA VAL A 462 -13.88 -18.19 -0.91
C VAL A 462 -14.06 -17.70 -2.34
N THR A 463 -15.31 -17.54 -2.76
CA THR A 463 -15.64 -16.93 -4.05
C THR A 463 -16.28 -15.57 -3.78
N PHE A 464 -15.62 -14.49 -4.20
CA PHE A 464 -16.23 -13.17 -4.15
C PHE A 464 -17.21 -13.02 -5.32
N ARG A 465 -18.44 -12.60 -5.02
CA ARG A 465 -19.46 -12.27 -6.04
C ARG A 465 -19.75 -10.79 -5.94
N GLN A 466 -19.56 -10.05 -7.03
CA GLN A 466 -20.03 -8.66 -7.10
C GLN A 466 -21.54 -8.63 -7.02
N GLU A 467 -22.09 -7.75 -6.20
CA GLU A 467 -23.50 -7.40 -6.23
C GLU A 467 -23.82 -6.77 -7.59
N THR A 468 -25.01 -7.03 -8.10
CA THR A 468 -25.49 -6.38 -9.33
C THR A 468 -26.06 -5.00 -9.01
N LEU A 469 -26.06 -4.10 -10.00
CA LEU A 469 -26.70 -2.78 -9.87
C LEU A 469 -28.17 -2.88 -9.42
N ALA A 470 -28.90 -3.90 -9.89
CA ALA A 470 -30.30 -4.14 -9.50
C ALA A 470 -30.43 -4.59 -8.03
N GLU A 471 -29.53 -5.47 -7.57
CA GLU A 471 -29.44 -5.86 -6.16
C GLU A 471 -29.12 -4.64 -5.27
N HIS A 472 -28.18 -3.79 -5.68
CA HIS A 472 -27.84 -2.54 -4.98
C HIS A 472 -29.05 -1.60 -4.87
N LYS A 473 -29.73 -1.30 -5.99
CA LYS A 473 -30.93 -0.44 -5.98
C LYS A 473 -32.02 -0.98 -5.05
N THR A 474 -32.21 -2.30 -5.02
CA THR A 474 -33.20 -2.94 -4.15
C THR A 474 -32.83 -2.80 -2.67
N LYS A 475 -31.55 -2.92 -2.32
CA LYS A 475 -31.06 -2.70 -0.96
C LYS A 475 -31.17 -1.24 -0.53
N PHE A 476 -30.76 -0.31 -1.39
CA PHE A 476 -30.83 1.12 -1.12
C PHE A 476 -32.28 1.58 -0.92
N ALA A 477 -33.21 1.10 -1.75
CA ALA A 477 -34.64 1.38 -1.59
C ALA A 477 -35.23 0.82 -0.28
N ALA A 478 -34.70 -0.29 0.23
CA ALA A 478 -35.12 -0.86 1.52
C ALA A 478 -34.55 -0.09 2.73
N GLU A 479 -33.41 0.58 2.56
CA GLU A 479 -32.76 1.38 3.61
C GLU A 479 -33.41 2.76 3.77
N ILE A 480 -33.81 3.39 2.66
CA ILE A 480 -34.49 4.70 2.66
C ILE A 480 -35.94 4.65 3.16
N GLN A 481 -36.55 3.46 3.31
CA GLN A 481 -37.90 3.38 3.86
C GLN A 481 -37.95 3.98 5.28
N PRO A 482 -38.78 5.02 5.51
CA PRO A 482 -38.81 5.73 6.77
C PRO A 482 -39.19 4.79 7.91
N GLU A 483 -38.50 4.91 9.05
CA GLU A 483 -38.75 4.09 10.26
C GLU A 483 -40.21 4.10 10.73
N ASP A 484 -40.99 5.11 10.33
CA ASP A 484 -42.43 5.22 10.60
C ASP A 484 -43.27 4.05 10.01
N GLU A 485 -42.85 3.42 8.91
CA GLU A 485 -43.52 2.21 8.40
C GLU A 485 -43.08 0.93 9.13
N LYS A 486 -41.85 0.87 9.64
CA LYS A 486 -41.39 -0.22 10.51
C LYS A 486 -42.13 -0.22 11.85
N ASN A 487 -42.37 0.97 12.43
CA ASN A 487 -43.16 1.10 13.66
C ASN A 487 -44.66 0.82 13.46
N LYS A 488 -45.24 1.13 12.30
CA LYS A 488 -46.65 0.79 12.02
C LYS A 488 -46.90 -0.72 11.83
N LYS A 489 -45.90 -1.50 11.40
CA LYS A 489 -46.02 -2.97 11.28
C LYS A 489 -45.76 -3.72 12.59
N GLY A 490 -45.06 -3.12 13.56
CA GLY A 490 -44.85 -3.68 14.90
C GLY A 490 -46.03 -3.52 15.88
N ALA A 491 -46.97 -2.61 15.59
CA ALA A 491 -48.09 -2.28 16.49
C ALA A 491 -49.41 -3.05 16.21
N ARG A 492 -49.37 -4.14 15.44
CA ARG A 492 -50.52 -5.04 15.23
C ARG A 492 -50.31 -6.40 15.91
N THR A 493 -50.13 -6.37 17.23
CA THR A 493 -50.44 -7.52 18.10
C THR A 493 -51.42 -7.01 19.16
N SER A 494 -52.70 -7.28 18.95
CA SER A 494 -53.74 -7.03 19.95
C SER A 494 -53.40 -7.74 21.26
N PRO A 495 -53.46 -7.08 22.42
CA PRO A 495 -53.37 -7.79 23.69
C PRO A 495 -54.61 -8.68 23.86
N ALA A 496 -54.36 -9.93 24.29
CA ALA A 496 -55.39 -10.89 24.62
C ALA A 496 -56.29 -10.36 25.77
N PRO A 497 -57.59 -10.67 25.77
CA PRO A 497 -58.50 -10.22 26.83
C PRO A 497 -58.22 -11.00 28.12
N MET A 498 -57.69 -10.33 29.15
CA MET A 498 -57.73 -10.85 30.52
C MET A 498 -59.14 -10.68 31.07
N GLY A 499 -59.76 -11.80 31.42
CA GLY A 499 -61.05 -11.85 32.11
C GLY A 499 -60.93 -11.35 33.55
N ASN A 500 -61.72 -10.34 33.90
CA ASN A 500 -61.95 -9.95 35.29
C ASN A 500 -63.09 -10.79 35.87
N LYS A 501 -62.77 -11.58 36.89
CA LYS A 501 -63.74 -12.18 37.81
C LYS A 501 -64.16 -11.15 38.84
N ALA A 502 -65.46 -11.04 39.04
CA ALA A 502 -66.12 -10.26 40.09
C ALA A 502 -66.08 -10.95 41.46
N ARG A 503 -66.09 -10.14 42.53
CA ARG A 503 -66.92 -10.24 43.75
C ARG A 503 -66.59 -9.06 44.69
N GLU A 504 -67.55 -8.18 44.99
CA GLU A 504 -68.43 -8.17 46.20
C GLU A 504 -67.64 -8.04 47.50
N ALA A 505 -67.97 -7.25 48.52
CA ALA A 505 -68.94 -6.20 48.84
C ALA A 505 -68.60 -5.75 50.29
N SER A 506 -68.89 -4.50 50.69
CA SER A 506 -69.53 -4.13 51.99
C SER A 506 -69.19 -2.70 52.41
N ASP A 507 -70.23 -1.87 52.40
CA ASP A 507 -70.70 -0.97 53.46
C ASP A 507 -69.77 0.02 54.20
N ALA A 508 -70.33 1.24 54.28
CA ALA A 508 -69.91 2.47 54.95
C ALA A 508 -69.99 2.36 56.50
N PRO A 509 -69.73 3.42 57.31
CA PRO A 509 -70.16 4.82 57.15
C PRO A 509 -69.09 5.80 56.67
#